data_AF-A0A8C1WLT1-F1
#
_entry.id   AF-A0A8C1WLT1-F1
#
_cell.length_a   1.000
_cell.length_b   1.000
_cell.length_c   1.000
_cell.angle_alpha   90.00
_cell.angle_beta   90.00
_cell.angle_gamma   90.00
#
_symmetry.space_group_name_H-M   'P 1'
#
loop_
_entity.id
_entity.type
_entity.pdbx_description
1 polymer ?
#
loop_
_entity_poly.entity_id
_entity_poly.type
_entity_poly.pdbx_seq_one_letter_code
_entity_poly.pdbx_strand_id
1 'polypeptide(L)'
;MRRKNLEFEPLSTTALILEDRPPNLPAKSEEESQRHRQEYSEMVAGAKRREMKEAQKKKRQMKERYRQEENIANSMVIWNTEILPNWESMRNTRRVRDLWWQGVPPSVRGKVWSLAIGNELNITPELYEIFLSRAKEKWKSFSETSSVNENEECGVSLADRESSLDLIKLDISRTFPSLYIFQKGGPYHDLLHSVLGAYTCYRPDVGYVQGMSFIAAVLILNLEEADAFIAFANLLNKPCQMAFFRVDHDLMLKYFAAFAVFFEENLPKLFQHFQNNSLTPDFYLIDWIFTLYSKSLPLDVACRVWDVCQSSLSTLTRTSAGQLWLSPDVLNVLFEVSPNEPVSC
;
A
#
# COMPACT_ATOMS: atom_id res chain seq x y z
N MET A 1 60.30 29.78 16.69
CA MET A 1 59.03 29.32 16.09
C MET A 1 58.73 27.90 16.53
N ARG A 2 57.81 27.70 17.48
CA ARG A 2 57.25 26.38 17.82
C ARG A 2 55.78 26.41 17.44
N ARG A 3 55.38 25.62 16.44
CA ARG A 3 53.98 25.41 16.04
C ARG A 3 53.23 24.85 17.26
N LYS A 4 52.28 25.61 17.80
CA LYS A 4 51.25 25.05 18.69
C LYS A 4 50.39 24.13 17.83
N ASN A 5 50.29 22.86 18.21
CA ASN A 5 49.27 21.97 17.70
C ASN A 5 47.92 22.58 18.11
N LEU A 6 47.19 23.13 17.14
CA LEU A 6 45.76 23.31 17.26
C LEU A 6 45.17 21.91 17.21
N GLU A 7 44.91 21.32 18.38
CA GLU A 7 44.04 20.17 18.50
C GLU A 7 42.68 20.58 17.95
N PHE A 8 42.36 20.05 16.78
CA PHE A 8 41.06 20.20 16.16
C PHE A 8 40.09 19.31 16.93
N GLU A 9 39.43 19.85 17.95
CA GLU A 9 38.26 19.22 18.56
C GLU A 9 37.11 19.26 17.54
N PRO A 10 36.50 18.11 17.20
CA PRO A 10 35.39 18.10 16.26
C PRO A 10 34.18 18.79 16.90
N LEU A 11 33.87 19.97 16.39
CA LEU A 11 32.60 20.68 16.59
C LEU A 11 31.47 19.85 15.97
N SER A 12 30.96 18.88 16.73
CA SER A 12 29.57 18.45 16.61
C SER A 12 28.96 18.44 18.00
N THR A 13 28.49 19.63 18.35
CA THR A 13 27.76 20.06 19.56
C THR A 13 26.54 20.84 19.08
N THR A 14 25.67 20.23 18.27
CA THR A 14 24.75 21.02 17.43
C THR A 14 23.66 21.80 18.19
N ALA A 15 23.60 21.73 19.54
CA ALA A 15 22.64 22.53 20.31
C ALA A 15 23.08 22.94 21.73
N LEU A 16 24.30 22.62 22.17
CA LEU A 16 24.75 22.94 23.53
C LEU A 16 25.83 24.01 23.48
N ILE A 17 25.39 25.26 23.38
CA ILE A 17 26.25 26.43 23.49
C ILE A 17 26.36 26.78 24.97
N LEU A 18 27.57 26.77 25.51
CA LEU A 18 27.85 27.36 26.82
C LEU A 18 27.80 28.88 26.64
N GLU A 19 26.70 29.50 27.08
CA GLU A 19 26.63 30.96 27.17
C GLU A 19 27.32 31.45 28.44
N ASP A 20 28.04 32.56 28.32
CA ASP A 20 28.68 33.22 29.45
C ASP A 20 27.63 33.88 30.37
N ARG A 21 27.92 33.88 31.68
CA ARG A 21 27.03 34.51 32.68
C ARG A 21 26.85 36.00 32.34
N PRO A 22 25.61 36.53 32.30
CA PRO A 22 25.35 37.94 32.08
C PRO A 22 26.12 38.83 33.08
N PRO A 23 26.66 39.99 32.64
CA PRO A 23 27.55 40.83 33.45
C PRO A 23 26.87 41.47 34.67
N ASN A 24 25.54 41.46 34.73
CA ASN A 24 24.75 42.05 35.80
C ASN A 24 24.54 41.11 37.00
N LEU A 25 25.06 39.88 36.93
CA LEU A 25 24.95 38.90 38.00
C LEU A 25 26.27 38.81 38.79
N PRO A 26 26.22 38.57 40.12
CA PRO A 26 27.42 38.41 40.94
C PRO A 26 28.31 37.26 40.43
N ALA A 27 29.62 37.36 40.71
CA ALA A 27 30.59 36.36 40.28
C ALA A 27 30.24 34.95 40.79
N LYS A 28 30.48 33.95 39.95
CA LYS A 28 30.17 32.56 40.26
C LYS A 28 31.11 32.04 41.34
N SER A 29 30.57 31.37 42.36
CA SER A 29 31.42 30.71 43.34
C SER A 29 32.23 29.59 42.67
N GLU A 30 33.38 29.25 43.23
CA GLU A 30 34.26 28.23 42.64
C GLU A 30 33.58 26.85 42.62
N GLU A 31 32.82 26.52 43.68
CA GLU A 31 32.01 25.29 43.79
C GLU A 31 30.87 25.24 42.74
N GLU A 32 30.17 26.35 42.52
CA GLU A 32 29.12 26.45 41.50
C GLU A 32 29.69 26.36 40.08
N SER A 33 30.89 26.91 39.85
CA SER A 33 31.60 26.81 38.58
C SER A 33 32.05 25.38 38.27
N GLN A 34 32.51 24.63 39.28
CA GLN A 34 32.87 23.22 39.13
C GLN A 34 31.65 22.34 38.85
N ARG A 35 30.53 22.54 39.57
CA ARG A 35 29.26 21.82 39.33
C ARG A 35 28.75 22.01 37.91
N HIS A 36 28.65 23.26 37.42
CA HIS A 36 28.20 23.52 36.05
C HIS A 36 29.11 22.88 34.99
N ARG A 37 30.43 22.82 35.22
CA ARG A 37 31.35 22.13 34.30
C ARG A 37 31.10 20.62 34.27
N GLN A 38 30.84 20.01 35.42
CA GLN A 38 30.50 18.59 35.51
C GLN A 38 29.17 18.29 34.80
N GLU A 39 28.12 19.04 35.09
CA GLU A 39 26.80 18.90 34.45
C GLU A 39 26.87 19.07 32.92
N TYR A 40 27.62 20.07 32.44
CA TYR A 40 27.84 20.26 31.00
C TYR A 40 28.60 19.08 30.38
N SER A 41 29.64 18.59 31.05
CA SER A 41 30.41 17.42 30.58
C SER A 41 29.53 16.17 30.47
N GLU A 42 28.66 15.93 31.48
CA GLU A 42 27.70 14.85 31.47
C GLU A 42 26.67 14.99 30.34
N MET A 43 26.17 16.21 30.12
CA MET A 43 25.21 16.53 29.06
C MET A 43 25.80 16.29 27.67
N VAL A 44 27.03 16.75 27.43
CA VAL A 44 27.77 16.51 26.18
C VAL A 44 28.06 15.02 26.00
N ALA A 45 28.46 14.30 27.05
CA ALA A 45 28.68 12.86 27.00
C ALA A 45 27.37 12.09 26.72
N GLY A 46 26.23 12.57 27.23
CA GLY A 46 24.90 12.03 26.93
C GLY A 46 24.47 12.30 25.49
N ALA A 47 24.72 13.49 24.96
CA ALA A 47 24.47 13.85 23.57
C ALA A 47 25.30 13.00 22.60
N LYS A 48 26.62 12.90 22.81
CA LYS A 48 27.52 12.04 22.02
C LYS A 48 27.07 10.57 22.04
N ARG A 49 26.62 10.05 23.19
CA ARG A 49 26.09 8.69 23.30
C ARG A 49 24.81 8.48 22.48
N ARG A 50 23.88 9.46 22.46
CA ARG A 50 22.67 9.40 21.64
C ARG A 50 22.98 9.45 20.15
N GLU A 51 23.83 10.38 19.72
CA GLU A 51 24.26 10.50 18.33
C GLU A 51 24.94 9.23 17.83
N MET A 52 25.82 8.63 18.65
CA MET A 52 26.49 7.37 18.28
C MET A 52 25.48 6.21 18.14
N LYS A 53 24.48 6.10 19.03
CA LYS A 53 23.41 5.10 18.92
C LYS A 53 22.55 5.32 17.67
N GLU A 54 22.19 6.56 17.36
CA GLU A 54 21.43 6.90 16.15
C GLU A 54 22.22 6.62 14.88
N ALA A 55 23.52 6.97 14.86
CA ALA A 55 24.42 6.67 13.75
C ALA A 55 24.57 5.16 13.54
N GLN A 56 24.72 4.37 14.62
CA GLN A 56 24.75 2.91 14.54
C GLN A 56 23.41 2.33 14.02
N LYS A 57 22.27 2.84 14.49
CA LYS A 57 20.93 2.44 14.01
C LYS A 57 20.77 2.75 12.51
N LYS A 58 21.14 3.95 12.07
CA LYS A 58 21.12 4.35 10.65
C LYS A 58 22.04 3.48 9.80
N LYS A 59 23.27 3.18 10.28
CA LYS A 59 24.21 2.29 9.58
C LYS A 59 23.67 0.87 9.44
N ARG A 60 23.01 0.32 10.47
CA ARG A 60 22.37 -0.99 10.41
C ARG A 60 21.21 -1.01 9.41
N GLN A 61 20.34 0.00 9.44
CA GLN A 61 19.23 0.13 8.49
C GLN A 61 19.72 0.25 7.05
N MET A 62 20.76 1.05 6.81
CA MET A 62 21.38 1.20 5.48
C MET A 62 21.96 -0.12 4.96
N LYS A 63 22.65 -0.90 5.82
CA LYS A 63 23.19 -2.21 5.46
C LYS A 63 22.08 -3.21 5.10
N GLU A 64 20.98 -3.20 5.83
CA GLU A 64 19.82 -4.06 5.54
C GLU A 64 19.16 -3.68 4.22
N ARG A 65 18.98 -2.39 3.94
CA ARG A 65 18.45 -1.90 2.65
C ARG A 65 19.31 -2.35 1.48
N TYR A 66 20.64 -2.21 1.58
CA TYR A 66 21.55 -2.65 0.53
C TYR A 66 21.44 -4.16 0.26
N ARG A 67 21.32 -4.96 1.32
CA ARG A 67 21.11 -6.41 1.20
C ARG A 67 19.77 -6.74 0.52
N GLN A 68 18.71 -6.01 0.84
CA GLN A 68 17.40 -6.18 0.22
C GLN A 68 17.45 -5.81 -1.28
N GLU A 69 18.10 -4.71 -1.64
CA GLU A 69 18.30 -4.29 -3.03
C GLU A 69 19.07 -5.33 -3.84
N GLU A 70 20.14 -5.90 -3.27
CA GLU A 70 20.91 -6.97 -3.91
C GLU A 70 20.05 -8.23 -4.11
N ASN A 71 19.26 -8.62 -3.10
CA ASN A 71 18.33 -9.74 -3.22
C ASN A 71 17.27 -9.50 -4.31
N ILE A 72 16.72 -8.29 -4.39
CA ILE A 72 15.75 -7.89 -5.43
C ILE A 72 16.39 -7.97 -6.82
N ALA A 73 17.62 -7.46 -6.98
CA ALA A 73 18.36 -7.51 -8.24
C ALA A 73 18.64 -8.94 -8.69
N ASN A 74 19.10 -9.81 -7.77
CA ASN A 74 19.34 -11.23 -8.07
C ASN A 74 18.04 -11.96 -8.43
N SER A 75 16.97 -11.73 -7.68
CA SER A 75 15.64 -12.29 -7.97
C SER A 75 15.13 -11.83 -9.34
N MET A 76 15.31 -10.53 -9.67
CA MET A 76 14.92 -9.97 -10.97
C MET A 76 15.59 -10.69 -12.15
N VAL A 77 16.87 -11.04 -12.04
CA VAL A 77 17.57 -11.79 -13.09
C VAL A 77 16.90 -13.15 -13.28
N ILE A 78 16.70 -13.91 -12.21
CA ILE A 78 16.07 -15.24 -12.26
C ILE A 78 14.66 -15.16 -12.88
N TRP A 79 13.87 -14.17 -12.48
CA TRP A 79 12.54 -13.94 -13.02
C TRP A 79 12.55 -13.71 -14.54
N ASN A 80 13.46 -12.87 -15.03
CA ASN A 80 13.52 -12.52 -16.46
C ASN A 80 14.17 -13.62 -17.32
N THR A 81 15.17 -14.33 -16.83
CA THR A 81 15.95 -15.28 -17.64
C THR A 81 15.45 -16.71 -17.55
N GLU A 82 14.89 -17.11 -16.40
CA GLU A 82 14.48 -18.51 -16.17
C GLU A 82 12.95 -18.66 -16.09
N ILE A 83 12.27 -17.83 -15.30
CA ILE A 83 10.87 -18.05 -14.94
C ILE A 83 9.90 -17.55 -16.01
N LEU A 84 9.94 -16.25 -16.35
CA LEU A 84 8.99 -15.64 -17.29
C LEU A 84 9.02 -16.29 -18.69
N PRO A 85 10.19 -16.63 -19.29
CA PRO A 85 10.22 -17.30 -20.58
C PRO A 85 9.57 -18.69 -20.57
N ASN A 86 9.54 -19.35 -19.40
CA ASN A 86 9.03 -20.71 -19.21
C ASN A 86 7.82 -20.74 -18.27
N TRP A 87 7.00 -19.69 -18.29
CA TRP A 87 5.95 -19.44 -17.30
C TRP A 87 5.05 -20.66 -17.04
N GLU A 88 4.50 -21.25 -18.10
CA GLU A 88 3.53 -22.36 -18.01
C GLU A 88 4.09 -23.59 -17.29
N SER A 89 5.38 -23.92 -17.51
CA SER A 89 6.02 -25.06 -16.87
C SER A 89 6.56 -24.74 -15.47
N MET A 90 6.95 -23.47 -15.24
CA MET A 90 7.66 -23.07 -14.03
C MET A 90 6.76 -22.56 -12.90
N ARG A 91 5.61 -21.93 -13.20
CA ARG A 91 4.79 -21.20 -12.21
C ARG A 91 4.37 -22.03 -10.99
N ASN A 92 4.17 -23.33 -11.16
CA ASN A 92 3.70 -24.24 -10.11
C ASN A 92 4.84 -24.95 -9.36
N THR A 93 6.09 -24.75 -9.76
CA THR A 93 7.24 -25.38 -9.09
C THR A 93 7.41 -24.82 -7.67
N ARG A 94 7.93 -25.65 -6.75
CA ARG A 94 8.21 -25.22 -5.38
C ARG A 94 9.19 -24.05 -5.34
N ARG A 95 10.24 -24.09 -6.16
CA ARG A 95 11.25 -23.02 -6.27
C ARG A 95 10.62 -21.67 -6.63
N VAL A 96 9.73 -21.64 -7.63
CA VAL A 96 9.06 -20.39 -8.02
C VAL A 96 8.10 -19.91 -6.95
N ARG A 97 7.34 -20.81 -6.31
CA ARG A 97 6.46 -20.44 -5.18
C ARG A 97 7.23 -19.86 -4.01
N ASP A 98 8.39 -20.43 -3.64
CA ASP A 98 9.23 -19.92 -2.56
C ASP A 98 9.82 -18.53 -2.92
N LEU A 99 10.24 -18.33 -4.17
CA LEU A 99 10.74 -17.04 -4.65
C LEU A 99 9.64 -15.98 -4.70
N TRP A 100 8.46 -16.35 -5.19
CA TRP A 100 7.28 -15.48 -5.22
C TRP A 100 6.83 -15.13 -3.79
N TRP A 101 6.89 -16.11 -2.87
CA TRP A 101 6.63 -15.89 -1.45
C TRP A 101 7.63 -14.95 -0.81
N GLN A 102 8.83 -14.72 -1.36
CA GLN A 102 9.78 -13.68 -0.89
C GLN A 102 9.48 -12.29 -1.45
N GLY A 103 8.63 -12.20 -2.48
CA GLY A 103 8.17 -10.97 -3.09
C GLY A 103 8.62 -10.86 -4.54
N VAL A 104 7.74 -10.36 -5.38
CA VAL A 104 8.05 -10.16 -6.80
C VAL A 104 8.82 -8.85 -6.94
N PRO A 105 9.98 -8.83 -7.63
CA PRO A 105 10.70 -7.59 -7.88
C PRO A 105 9.79 -6.56 -8.59
N PRO A 106 9.78 -5.28 -8.17
CA PRO A 106 8.87 -4.28 -8.73
C PRO A 106 8.92 -4.17 -10.27
N SER A 107 10.12 -4.32 -10.86
CA SER A 107 10.35 -4.23 -12.30
C SER A 107 9.73 -5.36 -13.13
N VAL A 108 9.43 -6.52 -12.52
CA VAL A 108 8.81 -7.67 -13.21
C VAL A 108 7.37 -7.91 -12.78
N ARG A 109 6.93 -7.23 -11.71
CA ARG A 109 5.63 -7.39 -11.09
C ARG A 109 4.48 -7.25 -12.08
N GLY A 110 4.51 -6.24 -12.94
CA GLY A 110 3.50 -6.07 -13.99
C GLY A 110 3.29 -7.34 -14.83
N LYS A 111 4.39 -7.87 -15.40
CA LYS A 111 4.36 -9.09 -16.23
C LYS A 111 3.88 -10.31 -15.45
N VAL A 112 4.33 -10.47 -14.21
CA VAL A 112 3.92 -11.60 -13.36
C VAL A 112 2.43 -11.52 -13.02
N TRP A 113 1.95 -10.34 -12.63
CA TRP A 113 0.56 -10.12 -12.27
C TRP A 113 -0.37 -10.25 -13.47
N SER A 114 -0.03 -9.71 -14.64
CA SER A 114 -0.86 -9.87 -15.85
C SER A 114 -1.02 -11.34 -16.24
N LEU A 115 0.05 -12.12 -16.16
CA LEU A 115 0.02 -13.57 -16.40
C LEU A 115 -0.77 -14.34 -15.33
N ALA A 116 -0.70 -13.93 -14.08
CA ALA A 116 -1.40 -14.59 -12.98
C ALA A 116 -2.91 -14.27 -12.94
N ILE A 117 -3.28 -13.02 -13.21
CA ILE A 117 -4.67 -12.58 -13.31
C ILE A 117 -5.32 -13.19 -14.55
N GLY A 118 -4.58 -13.22 -15.66
CA GLY A 118 -5.05 -13.70 -16.96
C GLY A 118 -5.98 -12.73 -17.68
N ASN A 119 -6.51 -13.16 -18.82
CA ASN A 119 -7.45 -12.39 -19.64
C ASN A 119 -8.64 -13.24 -20.10
N GLU A 120 -9.36 -13.83 -19.16
CA GLU A 120 -10.56 -14.65 -19.41
C GLU A 120 -11.66 -13.85 -20.14
N LEU A 121 -11.69 -12.52 -19.94
CA LEU A 121 -12.62 -11.60 -20.61
C LEU A 121 -12.25 -11.31 -22.07
N ASN A 122 -11.07 -11.75 -22.55
CA ASN A 122 -10.56 -11.49 -23.89
C ASN A 122 -10.57 -9.99 -24.26
N ILE A 123 -10.24 -9.12 -23.30
CA ILE A 123 -10.16 -7.68 -23.52
C ILE A 123 -8.89 -7.37 -24.30
N THR A 124 -9.01 -6.55 -25.34
CA THR A 124 -7.87 -6.09 -26.14
C THR A 124 -7.56 -4.62 -25.87
N PRO A 125 -6.34 -4.14 -26.18
CA PRO A 125 -6.00 -2.72 -26.09
C PRO A 125 -6.92 -1.84 -26.94
N GLU A 126 -7.37 -2.30 -28.11
CA GLU A 126 -8.30 -1.56 -28.96
C GLU A 126 -9.67 -1.38 -28.28
N LEU A 127 -10.13 -2.41 -27.55
CA LEU A 127 -11.37 -2.32 -26.79
C LEU A 127 -11.26 -1.28 -25.67
N TYR A 128 -10.10 -1.22 -25.01
CA TYR A 128 -9.81 -0.18 -24.03
C TYR A 128 -9.90 1.23 -24.65
N GLU A 129 -9.25 1.46 -25.79
CA GLU A 129 -9.29 2.76 -26.49
C GLU A 129 -10.71 3.20 -26.87
N ILE A 130 -11.56 2.26 -27.28
CA ILE A 130 -12.99 2.52 -27.57
C ILE A 130 -13.70 3.01 -26.30
N PHE A 131 -13.52 2.33 -25.17
CA PHE A 131 -14.18 2.71 -23.93
C PHE A 131 -13.60 3.99 -23.30
N LEU A 132 -12.29 4.21 -23.46
CA LEU A 132 -11.65 5.45 -23.06
C LEU A 132 -12.20 6.64 -23.85
N SER A 133 -12.37 6.49 -25.17
CA SER A 133 -12.96 7.52 -26.02
C SER A 133 -14.38 7.86 -25.57
N ARG A 134 -15.21 6.84 -25.30
CA ARG A 134 -16.57 7.01 -24.75
C ARG A 134 -16.57 7.69 -23.39
N ALA A 135 -15.62 7.35 -22.51
CA ALA A 135 -15.50 7.99 -21.20
C ALA A 135 -15.14 9.47 -21.34
N LYS A 136 -14.18 9.81 -22.21
CA LYS A 136 -13.77 11.19 -22.49
C LYS A 136 -14.91 12.02 -23.09
N GLU A 137 -15.70 11.45 -24.00
CA GLU A 137 -16.89 12.10 -24.56
C GLU A 137 -17.92 12.43 -23.47
N LYS A 138 -18.21 11.47 -22.58
CA LYS A 138 -19.11 11.67 -21.44
C LYS A 138 -18.64 12.78 -20.49
N TRP A 139 -17.33 12.94 -20.31
CA TRP A 139 -16.79 13.99 -19.43
C TRP A 139 -16.88 15.37 -20.07
N LYS A 140 -16.66 15.46 -21.38
CA LYS A 140 -16.82 16.71 -22.13
C LYS A 140 -18.26 17.18 -22.11
N SER A 141 -19.20 16.29 -22.42
CA SER A 141 -20.62 16.64 -22.39
C SER A 141 -21.04 17.10 -20.99
N PHE A 142 -20.51 16.49 -19.93
CA PHE A 142 -20.75 16.93 -18.55
C PHE A 142 -20.21 18.35 -18.29
N SER A 143 -18.97 18.65 -18.69
CA SER A 143 -18.40 19.99 -18.51
C SER A 143 -19.16 21.09 -19.24
N GLU A 144 -19.77 20.76 -20.38
CA GLU A 144 -20.59 21.67 -21.18
C GLU A 144 -22.01 21.84 -20.58
N THR A 145 -22.64 20.75 -20.10
CA THR A 145 -23.96 20.81 -19.44
C THR A 145 -23.92 21.45 -18.05
N SER A 146 -22.83 21.33 -17.28
CA SER A 146 -22.67 22.06 -16.01
C SER A 146 -22.62 23.59 -16.19
N SER A 147 -22.43 24.07 -17.42
CA SER A 147 -22.49 25.50 -17.77
C SER A 147 -23.83 25.97 -18.34
N VAL A 148 -24.76 25.06 -18.66
CA VAL A 148 -26.04 25.41 -19.28
C VAL A 148 -27.16 24.48 -18.78
N ASN A 149 -27.90 24.98 -17.78
CA ASN A 149 -29.25 24.60 -17.34
C ASN A 149 -29.56 23.17 -16.85
N GLU A 150 -30.11 23.15 -15.63
CA GLU A 150 -31.08 22.20 -15.11
C GLU A 150 -32.29 22.13 -16.06
N ASN A 151 -32.46 21.02 -16.78
CA ASN A 151 -33.72 20.43 -17.29
C ASN A 151 -33.43 19.66 -18.59
N GLU A 152 -33.43 18.32 -18.53
CA GLU A 152 -34.22 17.46 -19.43
C GLU A 152 -34.01 15.95 -19.14
N GLU A 153 -35.13 15.23 -19.11
CA GLU A 153 -35.27 13.81 -18.80
C GLU A 153 -34.80 12.92 -19.97
N CYS A 154 -33.88 11.98 -19.69
CA CYS A 154 -33.72 10.77 -20.51
C CYS A 154 -33.32 9.57 -19.64
N GLY A 155 -34.34 8.90 -19.09
CA GLY A 155 -34.60 7.47 -19.25
C GLY A 155 -33.63 6.39 -18.76
N VAL A 156 -32.42 6.72 -18.27
CA VAL A 156 -31.57 5.87 -17.44
C VAL A 156 -30.81 6.80 -16.50
N SER A 157 -31.25 6.85 -15.25
CA SER A 157 -30.86 7.75 -14.15
C SER A 157 -29.64 8.64 -14.44
N LEU A 158 -29.90 9.89 -14.84
CA LEU A 158 -28.88 10.95 -14.91
C LEU A 158 -28.13 11.08 -13.56
N ALA A 159 -28.83 10.79 -12.45
CA ALA A 159 -28.29 10.80 -11.10
C ALA A 159 -27.23 9.70 -10.84
N ASP A 160 -27.39 8.48 -11.38
CA ASP A 160 -26.38 7.40 -11.20
C ASP A 160 -25.08 7.70 -11.97
N ARG A 161 -25.19 8.47 -13.06
CA ARG A 161 -24.09 8.84 -13.95
C ARG A 161 -23.27 10.02 -13.42
N GLU A 162 -23.96 11.03 -12.92
CA GLU A 162 -23.36 12.18 -12.20
C GLU A 162 -22.64 11.70 -10.94
N SER A 163 -23.23 10.75 -10.22
CA SER A 163 -22.62 10.12 -9.04
C SER A 163 -21.28 9.43 -9.35
N SER A 164 -21.17 8.68 -10.46
CA SER A 164 -19.95 7.89 -10.73
C SER A 164 -18.70 8.76 -10.92
N LEU A 165 -18.82 9.93 -11.57
CA LEU A 165 -17.68 10.80 -11.82
C LEU A 165 -17.17 11.50 -10.58
N ASP A 166 -18.09 11.99 -9.75
CA ASP A 166 -17.74 12.67 -8.53
C ASP A 166 -17.21 11.68 -7.49
N LEU A 167 -17.73 10.45 -7.47
CA LEU A 167 -17.12 9.35 -6.70
C LEU A 167 -15.70 9.04 -7.16
N ILE A 168 -15.43 8.97 -8.48
CA ILE A 168 -14.07 8.76 -9.00
C ILE A 168 -13.13 9.88 -8.53
N LYS A 169 -13.52 11.15 -8.69
CA LYS A 169 -12.70 12.30 -8.27
C LYS A 169 -12.43 12.27 -6.76
N LEU A 170 -13.48 12.00 -5.96
CA LEU A 170 -13.39 11.89 -4.51
C LEU A 170 -12.40 10.80 -4.11
N ASP A 171 -12.50 9.63 -4.72
CA ASP A 171 -11.63 8.50 -4.40
C ASP A 171 -10.18 8.73 -4.82
N ILE A 172 -9.94 9.30 -6.00
CA ILE A 172 -8.60 9.65 -6.46
C ILE A 172 -7.94 10.63 -5.48
N SER A 173 -8.69 11.61 -4.94
CA SER A 173 -8.17 12.58 -3.97
C SER A 173 -7.59 11.94 -2.70
N ARG A 174 -8.11 10.76 -2.31
CA ARG A 174 -7.68 10.00 -1.14
C ARG A 174 -6.94 8.70 -1.45
N THR A 175 -6.60 8.44 -2.71
CA THR A 175 -5.86 7.24 -3.12
C THR A 175 -4.37 7.47 -2.94
N PHE A 176 -3.78 6.81 -1.93
CA PHE A 176 -2.35 6.93 -1.55
C PHE A 176 -1.85 8.40 -1.52
N PRO A 177 -2.50 9.31 -0.77
CA PRO A 177 -2.27 10.76 -0.86
C PRO A 177 -0.85 11.17 -0.46
N SER A 178 -0.18 10.40 0.41
CA SER A 178 1.19 10.65 0.83
C SER A 178 2.22 10.56 -0.31
N LEU A 179 1.84 9.95 -1.44
CA LEU A 179 2.72 9.83 -2.61
C LEU A 179 2.62 11.04 -3.54
N TYR A 180 1.52 11.80 -3.50
CA TYR A 180 1.27 12.98 -4.36
C TYR A 180 1.32 12.70 -5.88
N ILE A 181 1.20 11.44 -6.30
CA ILE A 181 1.33 11.06 -7.72
C ILE A 181 -0.01 10.82 -8.43
N PHE A 182 -1.08 10.53 -7.69
CA PHE A 182 -2.41 10.23 -8.23
C PHE A 182 -3.37 11.42 -8.15
N GLN A 183 -3.12 12.34 -7.22
CA GLN A 183 -3.93 13.54 -7.03
C GLN A 183 -3.73 14.49 -8.22
N LYS A 184 -4.64 15.46 -8.38
CA LYS A 184 -4.63 16.40 -9.50
C LYS A 184 -3.26 17.09 -9.64
N GLY A 185 -2.68 17.03 -10.84
CA GLY A 185 -1.33 17.53 -11.14
C GLY A 185 -0.21 16.49 -10.98
N GLY A 186 -0.51 15.33 -10.41
CA GLY A 186 0.42 14.19 -10.34
C GLY A 186 0.52 13.42 -11.66
N PRO A 187 1.66 12.75 -11.92
CA PRO A 187 1.93 12.09 -13.21
C PRO A 187 0.98 10.92 -13.54
N TYR A 188 0.33 10.31 -12.55
CA TYR A 188 -0.59 9.18 -12.75
C TYR A 188 -2.07 9.58 -12.64
N HIS A 189 -2.37 10.87 -12.45
CA HIS A 189 -3.74 11.34 -12.24
C HIS A 189 -4.65 11.03 -13.42
N ASP A 190 -4.26 11.47 -14.62
CA ASP A 190 -5.05 11.31 -15.84
C ASP A 190 -5.18 9.84 -16.21
N LEU A 191 -4.09 9.07 -16.05
CA LEU A 191 -4.06 7.63 -16.27
C LEU A 191 -5.05 6.88 -15.35
N LEU A 192 -5.07 7.22 -14.07
CA LEU A 192 -6.03 6.64 -13.12
C LEU A 192 -7.48 7.01 -13.48
N HIS A 193 -7.72 8.27 -13.85
CA HIS A 193 -9.02 8.72 -14.34
C HIS A 193 -9.44 7.93 -15.60
N SER A 194 -8.55 7.77 -16.57
CA SER A 194 -8.78 7.06 -17.83
C SER A 194 -9.19 5.60 -17.60
N VAL A 195 -8.43 4.85 -16.80
CA VAL A 195 -8.71 3.43 -16.51
C VAL A 195 -10.08 3.28 -15.82
N LEU A 196 -10.36 4.08 -14.80
CA LEU A 196 -11.63 4.03 -14.07
C LEU A 196 -12.81 4.44 -14.97
N GLY A 197 -12.66 5.51 -15.71
CA GLY A 197 -13.67 6.00 -16.67
C GLY A 197 -14.00 4.97 -17.74
N ALA A 198 -12.97 4.39 -18.37
CA ALA A 198 -13.13 3.33 -19.36
C ALA A 198 -13.88 2.13 -18.76
N TYR A 199 -13.58 1.77 -17.49
CA TYR A 199 -14.25 0.65 -16.84
C TYR A 199 -15.74 0.90 -16.64
N THR A 200 -16.15 2.10 -16.22
CA THR A 200 -17.59 2.44 -16.11
C THR A 200 -18.32 2.36 -17.45
N CYS A 201 -17.61 2.57 -18.56
CA CYS A 201 -18.19 2.41 -19.90
C CYS A 201 -18.19 0.96 -20.39
N TYR A 202 -17.22 0.15 -19.95
CA TYR A 202 -17.14 -1.28 -20.24
C TYR A 202 -18.17 -2.10 -19.47
N ARG A 203 -18.33 -1.83 -18.17
CA ARG A 203 -19.26 -2.49 -17.26
C ARG A 203 -20.25 -1.49 -16.65
N PRO A 204 -21.17 -0.94 -17.45
CA PRO A 204 -22.17 0.02 -16.96
C PRO A 204 -23.13 -0.62 -15.94
N ASP A 205 -23.24 -1.95 -15.92
CA ASP A 205 -24.01 -2.71 -14.93
C ASP A 205 -23.40 -2.68 -13.52
N VAL A 206 -22.08 -2.47 -13.43
CA VAL A 206 -21.37 -2.31 -12.15
C VAL A 206 -21.12 -0.83 -11.85
N GLY A 207 -20.77 -0.06 -12.89
CA GLY A 207 -20.40 1.35 -12.74
C GLY A 207 -19.11 1.52 -11.94
N TYR A 208 -19.03 2.62 -11.20
CA TYR A 208 -17.93 2.86 -10.27
C TYR A 208 -18.35 2.57 -8.84
N VAL A 209 -17.59 1.71 -8.15
CA VAL A 209 -17.78 1.45 -6.72
C VAL A 209 -16.59 2.00 -5.94
N GLN A 210 -16.90 2.68 -4.84
CA GLN A 210 -15.90 3.29 -3.99
C GLN A 210 -14.84 2.27 -3.52
N GLY A 211 -13.56 2.61 -3.67
CA GLY A 211 -12.41 1.76 -3.40
C GLY A 211 -11.75 1.19 -4.66
N MET A 212 -12.44 1.20 -5.82
CA MET A 212 -11.86 0.77 -7.09
C MET A 212 -10.60 1.54 -7.49
N SER A 213 -10.49 2.81 -7.10
CA SER A 213 -9.29 3.63 -7.38
C SER A 213 -8.01 3.05 -6.80
N PHE A 214 -8.06 2.43 -5.61
CA PHE A 214 -6.88 1.87 -4.96
C PHE A 214 -6.35 0.65 -5.72
N ILE A 215 -7.26 -0.19 -6.23
CA ILE A 215 -6.92 -1.36 -7.07
C ILE A 215 -6.31 -0.88 -8.39
N ALA A 216 -6.97 0.08 -9.07
CA ALA A 216 -6.48 0.63 -10.32
C ALA A 216 -5.11 1.33 -10.14
N ALA A 217 -4.93 2.09 -9.06
CA ALA A 217 -3.67 2.76 -8.72
C ALA A 217 -2.50 1.76 -8.56
N VAL A 218 -2.74 0.64 -7.88
CA VAL A 218 -1.73 -0.43 -7.75
C VAL A 218 -1.36 -1.01 -9.12
N LEU A 219 -2.33 -1.19 -10.02
CA LEU A 219 -2.08 -1.74 -11.36
C LEU A 219 -1.31 -0.76 -12.26
N ILE A 220 -1.72 0.51 -12.37
CA ILE A 220 -1.07 1.49 -13.25
C ILE A 220 0.36 1.86 -12.82
N LEU A 221 0.74 1.59 -11.58
CA LEU A 221 2.13 1.72 -11.13
C LEU A 221 3.05 0.62 -11.67
N ASN A 222 2.48 -0.52 -12.06
CA ASN A 222 3.23 -1.71 -12.43
C ASN A 222 3.01 -2.14 -13.88
N LEU A 223 2.00 -1.59 -14.56
CA LEU A 223 1.58 -1.95 -15.91
C LEU A 223 1.39 -0.69 -16.76
N GLU A 224 1.52 -0.84 -18.08
CA GLU A 224 1.10 0.18 -19.03
C GLU A 224 -0.44 0.34 -19.01
N GLU A 225 -0.93 1.49 -19.48
CA GLU A 225 -2.33 1.90 -19.33
C GLU A 225 -3.36 0.85 -19.79
N ALA A 226 -3.22 0.34 -21.01
CA ALA A 226 -4.13 -0.67 -21.56
C ALA A 226 -4.03 -2.00 -20.80
N ASP A 227 -2.81 -2.45 -20.47
CA ASP A 227 -2.60 -3.68 -19.71
C ASP A 227 -3.14 -3.58 -18.28
N ALA A 228 -3.01 -2.41 -17.66
CA ALA A 228 -3.58 -2.11 -16.35
C ALA A 228 -5.10 -2.20 -16.40
N PHE A 229 -5.74 -1.68 -17.45
CA PHE A 229 -7.18 -1.84 -17.66
C PHE A 229 -7.60 -3.30 -17.85
N ILE A 230 -6.86 -4.07 -18.66
CA ILE A 230 -7.14 -5.50 -18.89
C ILE A 230 -7.04 -6.27 -17.58
N ALA A 231 -5.95 -6.07 -16.82
CA ALA A 231 -5.75 -6.69 -15.52
C ALA A 231 -6.83 -6.27 -14.52
N PHE A 232 -7.19 -4.99 -14.49
CA PHE A 232 -8.22 -4.44 -13.61
C PHE A 232 -9.57 -5.11 -13.88
N ALA A 233 -10.01 -5.12 -15.13
CA ALA A 233 -11.30 -5.69 -15.50
C ALA A 233 -11.38 -7.20 -15.22
N ASN A 234 -10.32 -7.95 -15.51
CA ASN A 234 -10.27 -9.39 -15.23
C ASN A 234 -10.20 -9.68 -13.72
N LEU A 235 -9.45 -8.88 -12.95
CA LEU A 235 -9.38 -9.01 -11.49
C LEU A 235 -10.75 -8.76 -10.86
N LEU A 236 -11.45 -7.71 -11.30
CA LEU A 236 -12.79 -7.39 -10.82
C LEU A 236 -13.84 -8.44 -11.21
N ASN A 237 -13.59 -9.21 -12.28
CA ASN A 237 -14.49 -10.28 -12.72
C ASN A 237 -14.27 -11.61 -11.98
N LYS A 238 -13.25 -11.73 -11.12
CA LYS A 238 -13.07 -12.94 -10.30
C LYS A 238 -14.27 -13.13 -9.35
N PRO A 239 -14.68 -14.37 -9.04
CA PRO A 239 -15.89 -14.63 -8.24
C PRO A 239 -15.92 -13.90 -6.90
N CYS A 240 -14.76 -13.80 -6.24
CA CYS A 240 -14.67 -13.09 -4.96
C CYS A 240 -14.96 -11.60 -5.16
N GLN A 241 -14.22 -10.92 -6.02
CA GLN A 241 -14.40 -9.49 -6.28
C GLN A 241 -15.82 -9.18 -6.75
N MET A 242 -16.38 -9.97 -7.66
CA MET A 242 -17.75 -9.83 -8.13
C MET A 242 -18.78 -9.91 -7.00
N ALA A 243 -18.59 -10.81 -6.03
CA ALA A 243 -19.49 -10.93 -4.88
C ALA A 243 -19.59 -9.63 -4.09
N PHE A 244 -18.44 -9.01 -3.78
CA PHE A 244 -18.40 -7.79 -2.97
C PHE A 244 -18.80 -6.55 -3.78
N PHE A 245 -18.38 -6.41 -5.04
CA PHE A 245 -18.72 -5.24 -5.86
C PHE A 245 -20.18 -5.19 -6.30
N ARG A 246 -20.84 -6.34 -6.43
CA ARG A 246 -22.28 -6.41 -6.73
C ARG A 246 -23.16 -6.58 -5.50
N VAL A 247 -22.58 -6.62 -4.30
CA VAL A 247 -23.30 -6.85 -3.04
C VAL A 247 -24.13 -8.14 -3.10
N ASP A 248 -23.53 -9.22 -3.60
CA ASP A 248 -24.11 -10.56 -3.54
C ASP A 248 -24.01 -11.09 -2.11
N HIS A 249 -25.04 -10.79 -1.32
CA HIS A 249 -25.09 -11.15 0.10
C HIS A 249 -24.88 -12.65 0.34
N ASP A 250 -25.45 -13.52 -0.48
CA ASP A 250 -25.34 -14.97 -0.29
C ASP A 250 -23.90 -15.46 -0.48
N LEU A 251 -23.22 -14.95 -1.50
CA LEU A 251 -21.84 -15.31 -1.75
C LEU A 251 -20.88 -14.66 -0.74
N MET A 252 -21.13 -13.40 -0.34
CA MET A 252 -20.39 -12.73 0.74
C MET A 252 -20.49 -13.51 2.06
N LEU A 253 -21.68 -13.96 2.45
CA LEU A 253 -21.88 -14.76 3.67
C LEU A 253 -21.10 -16.08 3.62
N LYS A 254 -20.99 -16.73 2.45
CA LYS A 254 -20.15 -17.92 2.28
C LYS A 254 -18.66 -17.60 2.48
N TYR A 255 -18.19 -16.46 1.97
CA TYR A 255 -16.82 -15.99 2.21
C TYR A 255 -16.57 -15.70 3.70
N PHE A 256 -17.52 -15.03 4.37
CA PHE A 256 -17.41 -14.75 5.81
C PHE A 256 -17.42 -16.02 6.65
N ALA A 257 -18.27 -16.99 6.33
CA ALA A 257 -18.30 -18.28 7.01
C ALA A 257 -16.99 -19.04 6.84
N ALA A 258 -16.45 -19.10 5.61
CA ALA A 258 -15.15 -19.72 5.35
C ALA A 258 -14.01 -19.04 6.11
N PHE A 259 -14.02 -17.69 6.16
CA PHE A 259 -13.07 -16.93 6.97
C PHE A 259 -13.20 -17.23 8.47
N ALA A 260 -14.43 -17.28 8.99
CA ALA A 260 -14.68 -17.53 10.42
C ALA A 260 -14.14 -18.90 10.86
N VAL A 261 -14.34 -19.95 10.06
CA VAL A 261 -13.76 -21.28 10.32
C VAL A 261 -12.24 -21.22 10.37
N PHE A 262 -11.61 -20.57 9.40
CA PHE A 262 -10.16 -20.41 9.39
C PHE A 262 -9.65 -19.60 10.60
N PHE A 263 -10.35 -18.52 10.95
CA PHE A 263 -9.98 -17.63 12.04
C PHE A 263 -10.05 -18.34 13.39
N GLU A 264 -11.10 -19.12 13.62
CA GLU A 264 -11.24 -19.96 14.82
C GLU A 264 -10.14 -21.01 14.91
N GLU A 265 -9.84 -21.72 13.81
CA GLU A 265 -8.80 -22.77 13.79
C GLU A 265 -7.40 -22.22 14.11
N ASN A 266 -7.06 -21.02 13.61
CA ASN A 266 -5.70 -20.49 13.69
C ASN A 266 -5.49 -19.52 14.86
N LEU A 267 -6.52 -18.76 15.26
CA LEU A 267 -6.45 -17.76 16.32
C LEU A 267 -7.67 -17.88 17.28
N PRO A 268 -7.87 -19.04 17.92
CA PRO A 268 -9.10 -19.33 18.68
C PRO A 268 -9.38 -18.34 19.81
N LYS A 269 -8.33 -17.85 20.50
CA LYS A 269 -8.47 -16.86 21.57
C LYS A 269 -8.98 -15.51 21.04
N LEU A 270 -8.44 -15.05 19.91
CA LEU A 270 -8.84 -13.79 19.31
C LEU A 270 -10.23 -13.89 18.69
N PHE A 271 -10.53 -15.03 18.06
CA PHE A 271 -11.86 -15.34 17.55
C PHE A 271 -12.91 -15.27 18.68
N GLN A 272 -12.66 -15.93 19.81
CA GLN A 272 -13.56 -15.86 20.98
C GLN A 272 -13.70 -14.42 21.51
N HIS A 273 -12.61 -13.65 21.54
CA HIS A 273 -12.68 -12.24 21.93
C HIS A 273 -13.58 -11.42 20.99
N PHE A 274 -13.48 -11.63 19.67
CA PHE A 274 -14.34 -10.96 18.69
C PHE A 274 -15.81 -11.36 18.89
N GLN A 275 -16.09 -12.64 19.12
CA GLN A 275 -17.44 -13.13 19.39
C GLN A 275 -18.04 -12.53 20.68
N ASN A 276 -17.27 -12.48 21.76
CA ASN A 276 -17.72 -11.89 23.03
C ASN A 276 -18.04 -10.40 22.91
N ASN A 277 -17.41 -9.70 21.97
CA ASN A 277 -17.65 -8.29 21.69
C ASN A 277 -18.62 -8.05 20.52
N SER A 278 -19.25 -9.10 19.98
CA SER A 278 -20.13 -9.01 18.81
C SER A 278 -19.49 -8.34 17.58
N LEU A 279 -18.17 -8.50 17.41
CA LEU A 279 -17.43 -7.97 16.26
C LEU A 279 -17.46 -8.99 15.12
N THR A 280 -18.36 -8.78 14.16
CA THR A 280 -18.57 -9.67 13.03
C THR A 280 -17.72 -9.29 11.81
N PRO A 281 -17.38 -10.24 10.90
CA PRO A 281 -16.50 -9.99 9.76
C PRO A 281 -16.96 -8.88 8.80
N ASP A 282 -18.25 -8.62 8.67
CA ASP A 282 -18.78 -7.57 7.81
C ASP A 282 -18.26 -6.16 8.15
N PHE A 283 -17.91 -5.91 9.42
CA PHE A 283 -17.39 -4.61 9.85
C PHE A 283 -16.00 -4.27 9.30
N TYR A 284 -15.15 -5.27 9.06
CA TYR A 284 -13.74 -5.05 8.70
C TYR A 284 -13.33 -5.75 7.41
N LEU A 285 -13.92 -6.90 7.10
CA LEU A 285 -13.42 -7.78 6.05
C LEU A 285 -13.84 -7.34 4.64
N ILE A 286 -14.94 -6.59 4.51
CA ILE A 286 -15.44 -6.07 3.24
C ILE A 286 -14.34 -5.25 2.57
N ASP A 287 -13.93 -4.13 3.17
CA ASP A 287 -12.90 -3.24 2.64
C ASP A 287 -11.58 -3.96 2.34
N TRP A 288 -11.23 -4.95 3.17
CA TRP A 288 -9.96 -5.66 3.05
C TRP A 288 -9.97 -6.61 1.86
N ILE A 289 -11.04 -7.39 1.68
CA ILE A 289 -11.12 -8.36 0.58
C ILE A 289 -11.36 -7.66 -0.75
N PHE A 290 -12.34 -6.75 -0.82
CA PHE A 290 -12.75 -6.23 -2.12
C PHE A 290 -11.70 -5.29 -2.73
N THR A 291 -10.95 -4.55 -1.90
CA THR A 291 -9.82 -3.73 -2.37
C THR A 291 -8.50 -4.49 -2.42
N LEU A 292 -8.49 -5.79 -2.09
CA LEU A 292 -7.27 -6.57 -1.92
C LEU A 292 -6.26 -5.83 -1.03
N TYR A 293 -6.74 -5.30 0.10
CA TYR A 293 -6.00 -4.53 1.09
C TYR A 293 -5.40 -3.19 0.61
N SER A 294 -5.54 -2.82 -0.66
CA SER A 294 -4.93 -1.60 -1.21
C SER A 294 -5.46 -0.31 -0.58
N LYS A 295 -6.70 -0.31 -0.06
CA LYS A 295 -7.25 0.80 0.73
C LYS A 295 -6.78 0.81 2.19
N SER A 296 -6.46 -0.37 2.73
CA SER A 296 -6.27 -0.57 4.18
C SER A 296 -4.80 -0.61 4.60
N LEU A 297 -3.88 -0.87 3.66
CA LEU A 297 -2.44 -1.00 3.93
C LEU A 297 -1.62 0.00 3.11
N PRO A 298 -0.41 0.37 3.58
CA PRO A 298 0.54 1.12 2.77
C PRO A 298 0.85 0.40 1.45
N LEU A 299 1.11 1.17 0.39
CA LEU A 299 1.28 0.65 -0.97
C LEU A 299 2.28 -0.53 -1.07
N ASP A 300 3.44 -0.44 -0.42
CA ASP A 300 4.46 -1.49 -0.49
C ASP A 300 3.98 -2.80 0.13
N VAL A 301 3.23 -2.71 1.23
CA VAL A 301 2.65 -3.87 1.92
C VAL A 301 1.51 -4.44 1.08
N ALA A 302 0.64 -3.58 0.55
CA ALA A 302 -0.44 -4.01 -0.35
C ALA A 302 0.10 -4.71 -1.61
N CYS A 303 1.16 -4.19 -2.25
CA CYS A 303 1.82 -4.87 -3.36
C CYS A 303 2.32 -6.26 -2.95
N ARG A 304 2.86 -6.38 -1.73
CA ARG A 304 3.32 -7.68 -1.23
C ARG A 304 2.21 -8.68 -1.01
N VAL A 305 1.07 -8.20 -0.51
CA VAL A 305 -0.16 -8.97 -0.37
C VAL A 305 -0.62 -9.47 -1.74
N TRP A 306 -0.61 -8.59 -2.74
CA TRP A 306 -0.99 -8.94 -4.10
C TRP A 306 -0.08 -10.00 -4.70
N ASP A 307 1.24 -9.89 -4.51
CA ASP A 307 2.19 -10.93 -4.93
C ASP A 307 1.75 -12.31 -4.41
N VAL A 308 1.40 -12.41 -3.12
CA VAL A 308 0.96 -13.68 -2.50
C VAL A 308 -0.40 -14.14 -3.04
N CYS A 309 -1.39 -13.24 -3.13
CA CYS A 309 -2.73 -13.58 -3.61
C CYS A 309 -2.69 -14.14 -5.04
N GLN A 310 -1.90 -13.52 -5.92
CA GLN A 310 -1.79 -13.95 -7.32
C GLN A 310 -0.98 -15.24 -7.50
N SER A 311 -0.06 -15.57 -6.59
CA SER A 311 0.67 -16.84 -6.62
C SER A 311 -0.23 -18.04 -6.29
N SER A 312 -1.22 -17.83 -5.41
CA SER A 312 -2.18 -18.87 -5.02
C SER A 312 -3.29 -19.01 -6.06
N LEU A 313 -3.02 -19.71 -7.17
CA LEU A 313 -3.97 -19.95 -8.27
C LEU A 313 -5.30 -20.67 -7.88
N SER A 314 -5.60 -20.88 -6.59
CA SER A 314 -6.77 -21.66 -6.15
C SER A 314 -7.45 -21.26 -4.83
N THR A 315 -6.94 -20.35 -4.00
CA THR A 315 -7.48 -20.23 -2.63
C THR A 315 -7.41 -18.85 -1.99
N LEU A 316 -8.07 -17.84 -2.59
CA LEU A 316 -8.47 -16.65 -1.82
C LEU A 316 -9.32 -17.04 -0.59
N THR A 317 -9.95 -18.23 -0.62
CA THR A 317 -10.90 -18.74 0.37
C THR A 317 -10.32 -19.54 1.52
N ARG A 318 -9.09 -20.08 1.44
CA ARG A 318 -8.64 -21.06 2.43
C ARG A 318 -7.27 -20.82 3.02
N THR A 319 -6.43 -20.02 2.39
CA THR A 319 -5.03 -19.93 2.81
C THR A 319 -4.45 -18.55 2.55
N SER A 320 -4.78 -17.83 1.48
CA SER A 320 -4.23 -16.48 1.29
C SER A 320 -4.88 -15.43 2.19
N ALA A 321 -6.21 -15.36 2.36
CA ALA A 321 -6.81 -14.41 3.33
C ALA A 321 -6.37 -14.70 4.78
N GLY A 322 -6.24 -15.99 5.12
CA GLY A 322 -5.81 -16.46 6.42
C GLY A 322 -4.31 -16.32 6.70
N GLN A 323 -3.43 -16.65 5.74
CA GLN A 323 -1.98 -16.45 5.85
C GLN A 323 -1.58 -14.98 5.74
N LEU A 324 -2.35 -14.15 5.03
CA LEU A 324 -2.17 -12.71 5.08
C LEU A 324 -2.44 -12.20 6.50
N TRP A 325 -3.55 -12.63 7.10
CA TRP A 325 -3.91 -12.31 8.48
C TRP A 325 -2.95 -12.92 9.50
N LEU A 326 -2.24 -14.00 9.19
CA LEU A 326 -1.25 -14.62 10.08
C LEU A 326 0.18 -14.15 9.82
N SER A 327 0.40 -13.30 8.80
CA SER A 327 1.70 -12.69 8.60
C SER A 327 1.98 -11.76 9.78
N PRO A 328 3.06 -11.97 10.55
CA PRO A 328 3.41 -11.10 11.67
C PRO A 328 3.51 -9.64 11.23
N ASP A 329 3.95 -9.38 10.00
CA ASP A 329 4.05 -8.02 9.47
C ASP A 329 2.69 -7.36 9.25
N VAL A 330 1.67 -8.13 8.84
CA VAL A 330 0.30 -7.63 8.64
C VAL A 330 -0.41 -7.47 9.98
N LEU A 331 -0.23 -8.41 10.92
CA LEU A 331 -0.76 -8.29 12.28
C LEU A 331 -0.13 -7.13 13.06
N ASN A 332 1.18 -6.94 12.95
CA ASN A 332 1.88 -5.84 13.62
C ASN A 332 1.46 -4.47 13.06
N VAL A 333 1.17 -4.39 11.75
CA VAL A 333 0.68 -3.16 11.11
C VAL A 333 -0.80 -2.91 11.42
N LEU A 334 -1.64 -3.95 11.48
CA LEU A 334 -3.08 -3.80 11.73
C LEU A 334 -3.47 -3.67 13.21
N PHE A 335 -2.67 -4.21 14.13
CA PHE A 335 -3.03 -4.31 15.55
C PHE A 335 -2.02 -3.69 16.51
N GLU A 336 -0.98 -2.99 16.03
CA GLU A 336 0.10 -2.40 16.86
C GLU A 336 0.61 -3.36 17.96
N VAL A 337 0.72 -4.66 17.65
CA VAL A 337 1.17 -5.63 18.64
C VAL A 337 2.67 -5.49 18.80
N SER A 338 3.08 -4.75 19.83
CA SER A 338 4.47 -4.67 20.25
C SER A 338 4.96 -6.10 20.56
N PRO A 339 6.07 -6.58 19.98
CA PRO A 339 6.51 -7.97 20.11
C PRO A 339 6.93 -8.38 21.54
N ASN A 340 6.79 -7.51 22.53
CA ASN A 340 7.26 -7.72 23.91
C ASN A 340 6.28 -7.34 25.02
N GLU A 341 5.00 -7.10 24.73
CA GLU A 341 4.01 -6.97 25.81
C GLU A 341 3.20 -8.26 25.96
N PRO A 342 3.23 -8.92 27.14
CA PRO A 342 2.30 -10.00 27.40
C PRO A 342 0.90 -9.41 27.37
N VAL A 343 0.03 -9.98 26.53
CA VAL A 343 -1.41 -9.71 26.54
C VAL A 343 -1.89 -10.02 27.96
N SER A 344 -2.05 -8.96 28.74
CA SER A 344 -2.54 -9.00 30.10
C SER A 344 -4.06 -9.08 30.00
N CYS A 345 -4.61 -10.09 30.66
CA CYS A 345 -6.00 -10.59 30.63
C CYS A 345 -7.13 -9.58 30.39
#